data_AF-A0A7W9W5Y0-F1
#
_entry.id   AF-A0A7W9W5Y0-F1
#
_cell.length_a   1.000
_cell.length_b   1.000
_cell.length_c   1.000
_cell.angle_alpha   90.00
_cell.angle_beta   90.00
_cell.angle_gamma   90.00
#
_symmetry.space_group_name_H-M   'P 1'
#
loop_
_entity.id
_entity.type
_entity.pdbx_description
1 polymer ?
#
loop_
_entity_poly.entity_id
_entity_poly.type
_entity_poly.pdbx_seq_one_letter_code
_entity_poly.pdbx_strand_id
1 'polypeptide(L)'
;MSLPVVHPSARRAPRTLFLVWHDIVPREKLVWFDTTLAEFQAQLRALEKAKVHPIALPQVEAWLTTGQSPPPPKSVVLCFDDNTQGIFDLALPELKRRGWPFVVSAHTAFVGVRTGKMHNDWAALKELAQSSATIVSQTHSHPPDLRTFPDTKLAKEFALSKASMAKHLGTTPRYVTYPSGKWDARVAAAAQAAGYTLGLTEDFGWAERSPHRLGILRYSTHRRWAEALQALTTR
;
A
#
# COMPACT_ATOMS: atom_id res chain seq x y z
N MET A 1 -4.01 -20.38 14.45
CA MET A 1 -2.73 -19.69 14.72
C MET A 1 -3.03 -18.26 15.15
N SER A 2 -2.29 -17.71 16.11
CA SER A 2 -2.40 -16.30 16.47
C SER A 2 -1.82 -15.41 15.36
N LEU A 3 -2.43 -14.24 15.16
CA LEU A 3 -1.96 -13.27 14.17
C LEU A 3 -0.63 -12.65 14.63
N PRO A 4 0.27 -12.32 13.69
CA PRO A 4 1.58 -11.76 14.02
C PRO A 4 1.45 -10.36 14.63
N VAL A 5 1.79 -10.22 15.91
CA VAL A 5 1.70 -8.92 16.60
C VAL A 5 2.74 -7.92 16.09
N VAL A 6 2.46 -6.63 16.24
CA VAL A 6 3.46 -5.56 16.14
C VAL A 6 4.37 -5.63 17.36
N HIS A 7 5.68 -5.57 17.15
CA HIS A 7 6.67 -5.67 18.22
C HIS A 7 6.43 -4.59 19.31
N PRO A 8 6.47 -4.95 20.62
CA PRO A 8 6.16 -3.99 21.70
C PRO A 8 7.02 -2.72 21.71
N SER A 9 8.30 -2.80 21.31
CA SER A 9 9.15 -1.61 21.24
C SER A 9 8.72 -0.62 20.15
N ALA A 10 8.13 -1.09 19.05
CA ALA A 10 7.62 -0.23 17.99
C ALA A 10 6.42 0.60 18.48
N ARG A 11 5.65 0.08 19.44
CA ARG A 11 4.48 0.77 20.03
C ARG A 11 4.83 1.95 20.94
N ARG A 12 6.11 2.10 21.34
CA ARG A 12 6.53 3.12 22.32
C ARG A 12 6.33 4.56 21.84
N ALA A 13 6.49 4.82 20.55
CA ALA A 13 6.34 6.16 20.00
C ALA A 13 5.80 6.11 18.58
N PRO A 14 4.82 6.96 18.22
CA PRO A 14 4.35 7.02 16.87
C PRO A 14 5.41 7.59 15.92
N ARG A 15 5.65 6.93 14.78
CA ARG A 15 6.72 7.25 13.83
C ARG A 15 6.26 7.18 12.38
N THR A 16 5.41 6.23 12.02
CA THR A 16 5.15 5.91 10.61
C THR A 16 3.67 6.02 10.25
N LEU A 17 3.38 6.82 9.22
CA LEU A 17 2.08 6.84 8.55
C LEU A 17 2.16 6.18 7.17
N PHE A 18 1.07 5.55 6.75
CA PHE A 18 0.89 5.10 5.37
C PHE A 18 -0.10 6.05 4.70
N LEU A 19 0.26 6.60 3.55
CA LEU A 19 -0.58 7.51 2.77
C LEU A 19 -0.99 6.81 1.48
N VAL A 20 -2.28 6.75 1.19
CA VAL A 20 -2.81 5.99 0.05
C VAL A 20 -3.43 6.91 -0.98
N TRP A 21 -2.92 6.83 -2.19
CA TRP A 21 -3.53 7.31 -3.42
C TRP A 21 -4.06 6.11 -4.23
N HIS A 22 -4.89 6.38 -5.22
CA HIS A 22 -5.31 5.37 -6.20
C HIS A 22 -4.73 5.76 -7.55
N ASP A 23 -5.52 6.45 -8.38
CA ASP A 23 -5.06 6.97 -9.67
C ASP A 23 -4.61 8.42 -9.56
N ILE A 24 -3.54 8.73 -10.29
CA ILE A 24 -3.11 10.11 -10.55
C ILE A 24 -3.58 10.44 -11.96
N VAL A 25 -4.42 11.47 -12.10
CA VAL A 25 -5.02 11.86 -13.38
C VAL A 25 -4.50 13.23 -13.84
N PRO A 26 -4.43 13.54 -15.14
CA PRO A 26 -3.82 14.78 -15.61
C PRO A 26 -4.51 16.05 -15.10
N ARG A 27 -5.85 16.10 -15.15
CA ARG A 27 -6.62 17.33 -14.88
C ARG A 27 -7.97 17.08 -14.22
N GLU A 28 -8.75 16.15 -14.73
CA GLU A 28 -10.12 15.90 -14.25
C GLU A 28 -10.23 14.55 -13.56
N LYS A 29 -10.90 14.54 -12.40
CA LYS A 29 -11.20 13.33 -11.65
C LYS A 29 -12.33 12.57 -12.35
N LEU A 30 -12.12 11.29 -12.61
CA LEU A 30 -13.16 10.42 -13.15
C LEU A 30 -14.04 9.86 -12.02
N VAL A 31 -13.44 9.66 -10.85
CA VAL A 31 -14.10 9.20 -9.63
C VAL A 31 -13.62 9.99 -8.42
N TRP A 32 -14.41 9.98 -7.34
CA TRP A 32 -14.20 10.82 -6.15
C TRP A 32 -12.88 10.57 -5.41
N PHE A 33 -12.23 9.42 -5.61
CA PHE A 33 -10.95 9.06 -5.02
C PHE A 33 -9.73 9.32 -5.92
N ASP A 34 -9.94 9.88 -7.12
CA ASP A 34 -8.85 10.31 -8.00
C ASP A 34 -8.12 11.52 -7.43
N THR A 35 -6.84 11.62 -7.76
CA THR A 35 -6.02 12.79 -7.44
C THR A 35 -5.45 13.36 -8.73
N THR A 36 -5.70 14.63 -8.99
CA THR A 36 -5.10 15.30 -10.15
C THR A 36 -3.59 15.45 -9.95
N LEU A 37 -2.83 15.53 -11.03
CA LEU A 37 -1.37 15.75 -10.95
C LEU A 37 -1.04 17.02 -10.15
N ALA A 38 -1.83 18.09 -10.33
CA ALA A 38 -1.64 19.34 -9.58
C ALA A 38 -1.85 19.16 -8.07
N GLU A 39 -2.91 18.44 -7.65
CA GLU A 39 -3.14 18.09 -6.25
C GLU A 39 -2.03 17.20 -5.71
N PHE A 40 -1.61 16.18 -6.46
CA PHE A 40 -0.54 15.27 -6.05
C PHE A 40 0.77 16.04 -5.82
N GLN A 41 1.17 16.89 -6.77
CA GLN A 41 2.35 17.75 -6.62
C GLN A 41 2.23 18.70 -5.42
N ALA A 42 1.05 19.26 -5.15
CA ALA A 42 0.82 20.09 -3.96
C ALA A 42 0.95 19.29 -2.66
N GLN A 43 0.45 18.06 -2.65
CA GLN A 43 0.57 17.14 -1.51
C GLN A 43 2.04 16.75 -1.27
N LEU A 44 2.82 16.45 -2.33
CA LEU A 44 4.25 16.19 -2.20
C LEU A 44 5.02 17.40 -1.64
N ARG A 45 4.71 18.62 -2.10
CA ARG A 45 5.31 19.86 -1.55
C ARG A 45 4.95 20.08 -0.07
N ALA A 46 3.73 19.73 0.33
CA ALA A 46 3.33 19.80 1.73
C ALA A 46 4.07 18.79 2.60
N LEU A 47 4.33 17.57 2.09
CA LEU A 47 5.16 16.57 2.76
C LEU A 47 6.61 17.05 2.91
N GLU A 48 7.19 17.65 1.86
CA GLU A 48 8.52 18.27 1.93
C GLU A 48 8.58 19.37 3.01
N LYS A 49 7.58 20.26 3.03
CA LYS A 49 7.47 21.33 4.04
C LYS A 49 7.33 20.77 5.47
N ALA A 50 6.62 19.66 5.62
CA ALA A 50 6.47 18.94 6.88
C ALA A 50 7.74 18.15 7.28
N LYS A 51 8.78 18.13 6.44
CA LYS A 51 10.06 17.43 6.65
C LYS A 51 9.87 15.95 6.95
N VAL A 52 8.98 15.30 6.20
CA VAL A 52 8.76 13.86 6.35
C VAL A 52 9.92 13.04 5.78
N HIS A 53 9.99 11.77 6.17
CA HIS A 53 10.95 10.80 5.66
C HIS A 53 10.22 9.68 4.91
N PRO A 54 10.10 9.76 3.57
CA PRO A 54 9.58 8.66 2.79
C PRO A 54 10.50 7.45 2.89
N ILE A 55 9.96 6.31 3.31
CA ILE A 55 10.72 5.09 3.58
C ILE A 55 10.13 3.88 2.84
N ALA A 56 10.98 2.90 2.56
CA ALA A 56 10.57 1.70 1.85
C ALA A 56 9.78 0.76 2.78
N LEU A 57 8.75 0.10 2.25
CA LEU A 57 7.91 -0.83 3.01
C LEU A 57 8.71 -1.95 3.74
N PRO A 58 9.77 -2.54 3.15
CA PRO A 58 10.59 -3.53 3.87
C PRO A 58 11.27 -3.00 5.13
N GLN A 59 11.64 -1.71 5.17
CA GLN A 59 12.21 -1.08 6.37
C GLN A 59 11.18 -1.01 7.51
N VAL A 60 9.93 -0.68 7.17
CA VAL A 60 8.82 -0.69 8.12
C VAL A 60 8.52 -2.09 8.61
N GLU A 61 8.46 -3.09 7.72
CA GLU A 61 8.27 -4.48 8.10
C GLU A 61 9.33 -4.94 9.11
N ALA A 62 10.61 -4.66 8.83
CA ALA A 62 11.72 -5.06 9.70
C ALA A 62 11.56 -4.47 11.11
N TRP A 63 11.23 -3.19 11.21
CA TRP A 63 10.99 -2.52 12.49
C TRP A 63 9.75 -3.05 13.22
N LEU A 64 8.61 -3.19 12.53
CA LEU A 64 7.38 -3.71 13.14
C LEU A 64 7.53 -5.16 13.62
N THR A 65 8.46 -5.92 13.03
CA THR A 65 8.73 -7.32 13.37
C THR A 65 9.73 -7.47 14.50
N THR A 66 10.85 -6.76 14.44
CA THR A 66 12.00 -6.95 15.35
C THR A 66 12.08 -5.90 16.46
N GLY A 67 11.44 -4.75 16.25
CA GLY A 67 11.58 -3.60 17.11
C GLY A 67 12.92 -2.87 17.03
N GLN A 68 13.83 -3.33 16.17
CA GLN A 68 15.16 -2.75 15.95
C GLN A 68 15.10 -1.72 14.82
N SER A 69 16.14 -0.87 14.74
CA SER A 69 16.30 0.14 13.69
C SER A 69 15.03 0.97 13.43
N PRO A 70 14.47 1.64 14.46
CA PRO A 70 13.24 2.39 14.31
C PRO A 70 13.38 3.46 13.22
N PRO A 71 12.38 3.62 12.34
CA PRO A 71 12.39 4.69 11.35
C PRO A 71 12.51 6.08 12.00
N PRO A 72 13.02 7.08 11.26
CA PRO A 72 12.96 8.47 11.71
C PRO A 72 11.53 8.85 12.12
N PRO A 73 11.33 9.74 13.11
CA PRO A 73 10.02 10.35 13.33
C PRO A 73 9.51 10.99 12.04
N LYS A 74 8.19 11.07 11.84
CA LYS A 74 7.58 11.60 10.60
C LYS A 74 7.94 10.78 9.36
N SER A 75 8.13 9.47 9.53
CA SER A 75 8.28 8.56 8.40
C SER A 75 6.93 8.34 7.69
N VAL A 76 6.98 8.24 6.36
CA VAL A 76 5.79 7.97 5.54
C VAL A 76 6.04 6.86 4.54
N VAL A 77 5.06 5.97 4.36
CA VAL A 77 5.02 5.01 3.25
C VAL A 77 3.99 5.52 2.25
N LEU A 78 4.43 5.78 1.02
CA LEU A 78 3.58 6.27 -0.07
C LEU A 78 3.02 5.06 -0.81
N CYS A 79 1.69 4.91 -0.82
CA CYS A 79 1.02 3.75 -1.41
C CYS A 79 0.10 4.18 -2.54
N PHE A 80 0.07 3.38 -3.60
CA PHE A 80 -0.85 3.51 -4.71
C PHE A 80 -1.58 2.19 -4.90
N ASP A 81 -2.89 2.21 -4.72
CA ASP A 81 -3.74 1.04 -4.93
C ASP A 81 -4.27 1.00 -6.37
N ASP A 82 -4.65 -0.19 -6.82
CA ASP A 82 -5.26 -0.52 -8.10
C ASP A 82 -4.34 -0.49 -9.34
N ASN A 83 -3.02 -0.29 -9.24
CA ASN A 83 -2.12 -0.39 -10.39
C ASN A 83 -2.58 0.38 -11.67
N THR A 84 -3.17 1.56 -11.49
CA THR A 84 -3.66 2.37 -12.61
C THR A 84 -2.50 3.00 -13.39
N GLN A 85 -2.72 3.24 -14.68
CA GLN A 85 -1.69 3.77 -15.60
C GLN A 85 -1.11 5.12 -15.15
N GLY A 86 -1.91 5.96 -14.48
CA GLY A 86 -1.47 7.24 -13.94
C GLY A 86 -0.34 7.13 -12.91
N ILE A 87 -0.21 5.97 -12.24
CA ILE A 87 0.93 5.71 -11.35
C ILE A 87 2.24 5.72 -12.14
N PHE A 88 2.28 5.06 -13.29
CA PHE A 88 3.46 5.00 -14.14
C PHE A 88 3.69 6.33 -14.87
N ASP A 89 2.64 6.87 -15.49
CA ASP A 89 2.77 8.04 -16.36
C ASP A 89 3.03 9.33 -15.57
N LEU A 90 2.43 9.47 -14.38
CA LEU A 90 2.36 10.73 -13.64
C LEU A 90 2.98 10.66 -12.23
N ALA A 91 2.75 9.59 -11.46
CA ALA A 91 3.29 9.51 -10.10
C ALA A 91 4.80 9.17 -10.09
N LEU A 92 5.22 8.18 -10.87
CA LEU A 92 6.61 7.71 -10.93
C LEU A 92 7.60 8.85 -11.26
N PRO A 93 7.40 9.72 -12.26
CA PRO A 93 8.31 10.83 -12.53
C PRO A 93 8.50 11.78 -11.34
N GLU A 94 7.42 12.09 -10.61
CA GLU A 94 7.47 12.96 -9.43
C GLU A 94 8.24 12.34 -8.28
N LEU A 95 8.04 11.04 -8.04
CA LEU A 95 8.69 10.30 -6.96
C LEU A 95 10.16 10.01 -7.28
N LYS A 96 10.47 9.68 -8.54
CA LYS A 96 11.84 9.44 -9.03
C LYS A 96 12.71 10.67 -8.88
N ARG A 97 12.21 11.88 -9.23
CA ARG A 97 12.96 13.14 -9.03
C ARG A 97 13.30 13.43 -7.58
N ARG A 98 12.51 12.91 -6.64
CA ARG A 98 12.70 13.08 -5.20
C ARG A 98 13.50 11.94 -4.56
N GLY A 99 13.76 10.86 -5.29
CA GLY A 99 14.31 9.62 -4.74
C GLY A 99 13.39 8.96 -3.71
N TRP A 100 12.07 9.20 -3.79
CA TRP A 100 11.13 8.72 -2.77
C TRP A 100 10.67 7.29 -3.08
N PRO A 101 10.84 6.34 -2.13
CA PRO A 101 10.29 5.01 -2.28
C PRO A 101 8.77 5.01 -2.14
N PHE A 102 8.12 4.06 -2.79
CA PHE A 102 6.68 3.93 -2.77
C PHE A 102 6.23 2.47 -2.94
N VAL A 103 4.93 2.24 -2.83
CA VAL A 103 4.27 0.94 -2.91
C VAL A 103 3.23 0.99 -4.01
N VAL A 104 3.16 -0.05 -4.85
CA VAL A 104 2.09 -0.23 -5.82
C VAL A 104 1.38 -1.55 -5.53
N SER A 105 0.10 -1.47 -5.18
CA SER A 105 -0.76 -2.63 -5.00
C SER A 105 -1.39 -3.01 -6.35
N ALA A 106 -1.26 -4.28 -6.74
CA ALA A 106 -1.78 -4.77 -8.02
C ALA A 106 -2.68 -5.99 -7.84
N HIS A 107 -3.89 -5.90 -8.38
CA HIS A 107 -4.84 -7.00 -8.53
C HIS A 107 -4.57 -7.74 -9.84
N THR A 108 -4.04 -8.95 -9.71
CA THR A 108 -3.29 -9.59 -10.81
C THR A 108 -4.12 -10.04 -12.01
N ALA A 109 -5.44 -10.19 -11.88
CA ALA A 109 -6.32 -10.48 -13.02
C ALA A 109 -6.52 -9.27 -13.95
N PHE A 110 -6.15 -8.07 -13.52
CA PHE A 110 -6.42 -6.83 -14.24
C PHE A 110 -5.16 -6.11 -14.74
N VAL A 111 -3.97 -6.68 -14.50
CA VAL A 111 -2.71 -6.15 -15.03
C VAL A 111 -2.76 -6.14 -16.55
N GLY A 112 -2.57 -4.96 -17.15
CA GLY A 112 -2.71 -4.74 -18.60
C GLY A 112 -4.16 -4.77 -19.14
N VAL A 113 -5.17 -4.78 -18.27
CA VAL A 113 -6.59 -4.83 -18.62
C VAL A 113 -7.24 -3.48 -18.33
N ARG A 114 -8.20 -3.04 -19.16
CA ARG A 114 -9.01 -1.85 -18.88
C ARG A 114 -10.31 -2.21 -18.17
N THR A 115 -10.55 -1.66 -16.97
CA THR A 115 -11.85 -1.77 -16.26
C THR A 115 -12.33 -0.38 -15.82
N GLY A 116 -12.76 0.43 -16.80
CA GLY A 116 -13.02 1.86 -16.62
C GLY A 116 -11.74 2.70 -16.66
N LYS A 117 -10.66 2.23 -16.03
CA LYS A 117 -9.31 2.79 -16.10
C LYS A 117 -8.35 1.80 -16.75
N MET A 118 -7.28 2.32 -17.36
CA MET A 118 -6.19 1.49 -17.84
C MET A 118 -5.30 1.11 -16.65
N HIS A 119 -4.93 -0.16 -16.55
CA HIS A 119 -3.93 -0.61 -15.59
C HIS A 119 -2.60 -0.84 -16.27
N ASN A 120 -1.51 -0.61 -15.52
CA ASN A 120 -0.18 -0.93 -16.01
C ASN A 120 -0.09 -2.43 -16.33
N ASP A 121 0.63 -2.77 -17.40
CA ASP A 121 0.94 -4.15 -17.72
C ASP A 121 2.12 -4.68 -16.87
N TRP A 122 2.51 -5.93 -17.13
CA TRP A 122 3.62 -6.56 -16.40
C TRP A 122 4.98 -5.93 -16.69
N ALA A 123 5.18 -5.35 -17.88
CA ALA A 123 6.42 -4.67 -18.23
C ALA A 123 6.57 -3.37 -17.43
N ALA A 124 5.49 -2.57 -17.37
CA ALA A 124 5.43 -1.37 -16.56
C ALA A 124 5.57 -1.67 -15.04
N LEU A 125 4.93 -2.74 -14.54
CA LEU A 125 5.15 -3.19 -13.15
C LEU A 125 6.59 -3.61 -12.87
N LYS A 126 7.26 -4.26 -13.84
CA LYS A 126 8.67 -4.62 -13.72
C LYS A 126 9.58 -3.39 -13.70
N GLU A 127 9.30 -2.39 -14.52
CA GLU A 127 10.02 -1.12 -14.51
C GLU A 127 9.79 -0.34 -13.20
N LEU A 128 8.54 -0.31 -12.69
CA LEU A 128 8.25 0.23 -11.37
C LEU A 128 9.06 -0.49 -10.28
N ALA A 129 9.13 -1.82 -10.31
CA ALA A 129 9.93 -2.60 -9.36
C ALA A 129 11.44 -2.37 -9.46
N GLN A 130 11.94 -2.02 -10.66
CA GLN A 130 13.34 -1.64 -10.88
C GLN A 130 13.64 -0.19 -10.44
N SER A 131 12.60 0.60 -10.18
CA SER A 131 12.70 1.89 -9.51
C SER A 131 12.70 1.72 -7.98
N SER A 132 12.28 2.73 -7.22
CA SER A 132 12.13 2.66 -5.77
C SER A 132 10.77 2.09 -5.32
N ALA A 133 10.03 1.40 -6.21
CA ALA A 133 8.71 0.86 -5.91
C ALA A 133 8.78 -0.56 -5.33
N THR A 134 7.98 -0.82 -4.30
CA THR A 134 7.66 -2.18 -3.84
C THR A 134 6.32 -2.60 -4.43
N ILE A 135 6.30 -3.63 -5.27
CA ILE A 135 5.06 -4.17 -5.83
C ILE A 135 4.42 -5.16 -4.84
N VAL A 136 3.15 -4.98 -4.54
CA VAL A 136 2.40 -5.78 -3.54
C VAL A 136 1.11 -6.33 -4.12
N SER A 137 0.66 -7.45 -3.57
CA SER A 137 -0.59 -8.09 -4.00
C SER A 137 -1.79 -7.26 -3.56
N GLN A 138 -2.76 -7.06 -4.44
CA GLN A 138 -4.10 -6.59 -4.08
C GLN A 138 -5.14 -7.65 -4.42
N THR A 139 -4.83 -8.91 -4.08
CA THR A 139 -5.57 -10.13 -4.46
C THR A 139 -5.48 -10.45 -5.96
N HIS A 140 -6.19 -11.49 -6.42
CA HIS A 140 -6.21 -11.83 -7.83
C HIS A 140 -7.34 -11.07 -8.54
N SER A 141 -8.57 -11.23 -8.07
CA SER A 141 -9.77 -10.73 -8.73
C SER A 141 -10.35 -9.45 -8.12
N HIS A 142 -9.69 -8.84 -7.12
CA HIS A 142 -10.16 -7.63 -6.42
C HIS A 142 -11.64 -7.74 -5.96
N PRO A 143 -11.99 -8.73 -5.12
CA PRO A 143 -13.36 -8.89 -4.67
C PRO A 143 -13.81 -7.69 -3.83
N PRO A 144 -15.07 -7.24 -3.95
CA PRO A 144 -15.56 -6.08 -3.20
C PRO A 144 -15.58 -6.32 -1.68
N ASP A 145 -15.66 -7.58 -1.25
CA ASP A 145 -15.61 -7.95 0.16
C ASP A 145 -15.04 -9.35 0.37
N LEU A 146 -13.80 -9.44 0.86
CA LEU A 146 -13.14 -10.71 1.16
C LEU A 146 -13.86 -11.51 2.27
N ARG A 147 -14.59 -10.84 3.17
CA ARG A 147 -15.27 -11.49 4.30
C ARG A 147 -16.41 -12.40 3.83
N THR A 148 -16.91 -12.17 2.63
CA THR A 148 -17.98 -12.98 2.01
C THR A 148 -17.46 -14.27 1.36
N PHE A 149 -16.15 -14.38 1.12
CA PHE A 149 -15.58 -15.53 0.44
C PHE A 149 -15.42 -16.71 1.39
N PRO A 150 -15.81 -17.94 1.00
CA PRO A 150 -15.44 -19.13 1.76
C PRO A 150 -13.91 -19.31 1.77
N ASP A 151 -13.39 -20.02 2.76
CA ASP A 151 -11.94 -20.17 2.98
C ASP A 151 -11.19 -20.72 1.76
N THR A 152 -11.79 -21.65 1.03
CA THR A 152 -11.24 -22.20 -0.21
C THR A 152 -11.07 -21.14 -1.30
N LYS A 153 -12.01 -20.21 -1.41
CA LYS A 153 -11.96 -19.11 -2.37
C LYS A 153 -10.96 -18.03 -1.94
N LEU A 154 -10.89 -17.71 -0.65
CA LEU A 154 -9.85 -16.83 -0.10
C LEU A 154 -8.43 -17.36 -0.34
N ALA A 155 -8.21 -18.64 -0.05
CA ALA A 155 -6.92 -19.28 -0.29
C ALA A 155 -6.55 -19.24 -1.77
N LYS A 156 -7.52 -19.50 -2.67
CA LYS A 156 -7.32 -19.43 -4.12
C LYS A 156 -7.00 -18.01 -4.58
N GLU A 157 -7.68 -16.98 -4.07
CA GLU A 157 -7.39 -15.58 -4.40
C GLU A 157 -5.93 -15.21 -4.09
N PHE A 158 -5.47 -15.56 -2.90
CA PHE A 158 -4.10 -15.27 -2.48
C PHE A 158 -3.06 -16.10 -3.25
N ALA A 159 -3.34 -17.38 -3.49
CA ALA A 159 -2.44 -18.26 -4.22
C ALA A 159 -2.28 -17.84 -5.69
N LEU A 160 -3.38 -17.51 -6.37
CA LEU A 160 -3.35 -17.06 -7.76
C LEU A 160 -2.59 -15.74 -7.90
N SER A 161 -2.82 -14.78 -7.00
CA SER A 161 -2.07 -13.52 -7.01
C SER A 161 -0.57 -13.74 -6.85
N LYS A 162 -0.18 -14.56 -5.86
CA LYS A 162 1.23 -14.93 -5.64
C LYS A 162 1.86 -15.62 -6.85
N ALA A 163 1.18 -16.61 -7.42
CA ALA A 163 1.67 -17.33 -8.59
C ALA A 163 1.82 -16.42 -9.80
N SER A 164 0.86 -15.51 -10.04
CA SER A 164 0.92 -14.56 -11.14
C SER A 164 2.09 -13.59 -10.99
N MET A 165 2.29 -13.00 -9.82
CA MET A 165 3.43 -12.11 -9.57
C MET A 165 4.77 -12.85 -9.64
N ALA A 166 4.86 -14.06 -9.10
CA ALA A 166 6.08 -14.88 -9.19
C ALA A 166 6.44 -15.17 -10.66
N LYS A 167 5.44 -15.51 -11.49
CA LYS A 167 5.63 -15.79 -12.91
C LYS A 167 6.14 -14.57 -13.69
N HIS A 168 5.58 -13.38 -13.45
CA HIS A 168 5.85 -12.21 -14.29
C HIS A 168 6.94 -11.28 -13.75
N LEU A 169 7.09 -11.20 -12.43
CA LEU A 169 8.06 -10.32 -11.75
C LEU A 169 9.26 -11.08 -11.17
N GLY A 170 9.23 -12.41 -11.18
CA GLY A 170 10.30 -13.26 -10.62
C GLY A 170 10.36 -13.25 -9.09
N THR A 171 9.41 -12.60 -8.42
CA THR A 171 9.34 -12.53 -6.95
C THR A 171 7.94 -12.83 -6.46
N THR A 172 7.83 -13.53 -5.32
CA THR A 172 6.55 -13.75 -4.65
C THR A 172 6.27 -12.56 -3.72
N PRO A 173 5.10 -11.92 -3.79
CA PRO A 173 4.79 -10.76 -2.97
C PRO A 173 4.72 -11.15 -1.49
N ARG A 174 5.36 -10.35 -0.64
CA ARG A 174 5.37 -10.51 0.82
C ARG A 174 4.19 -9.83 1.50
N TYR A 175 3.56 -8.89 0.82
CA TYR A 175 2.53 -8.01 1.37
C TYR A 175 1.23 -8.11 0.56
N VAL A 176 0.11 -7.91 1.24
CA VAL A 176 -1.23 -7.86 0.63
C VAL A 176 -1.96 -6.59 1.06
N THR A 177 -2.64 -5.96 0.10
CA THR A 177 -3.61 -4.89 0.35
C THR A 177 -5.01 -5.46 0.24
N TYR A 178 -5.85 -5.22 1.24
CA TYR A 178 -7.23 -5.72 1.24
C TYR A 178 -8.14 -4.77 0.45
N PRO A 179 -8.85 -5.27 -0.59
CA PRO A 179 -9.77 -4.46 -1.37
C PRO A 179 -10.86 -3.79 -0.52
N SER A 180 -11.14 -2.52 -0.81
CA SER A 180 -12.26 -1.74 -0.27
C SER A 180 -12.31 -1.69 1.28
N GLY A 181 -11.17 -1.93 1.95
CA GLY A 181 -11.08 -2.01 3.40
C GLY A 181 -11.93 -3.14 4.02
N LYS A 182 -12.39 -4.12 3.25
CA LYS A 182 -13.29 -5.18 3.72
C LYS A 182 -12.52 -6.44 4.10
N TRP A 183 -12.09 -6.48 5.35
CA TRP A 183 -11.30 -7.57 5.92
C TRP A 183 -11.74 -7.86 7.36
N ASP A 184 -11.33 -9.01 7.89
CA ASP A 184 -11.52 -9.40 9.29
C ASP A 184 -10.38 -10.35 9.75
N ALA A 185 -10.46 -10.85 10.98
CA ALA A 185 -9.47 -11.78 11.51
C ALA A 185 -9.35 -13.09 10.72
N ARG A 186 -10.44 -13.57 10.09
CA ARG A 186 -10.43 -14.78 9.24
C ARG A 186 -9.67 -14.51 7.94
N VAL A 187 -9.92 -13.37 7.30
CA VAL A 187 -9.18 -12.92 6.12
C VAL A 187 -7.69 -12.74 6.44
N ALA A 188 -7.36 -12.13 7.58
CA ALA A 188 -5.98 -11.98 8.04
C ALA A 188 -5.31 -13.36 8.29
N ALA A 189 -6.02 -14.31 8.91
CA ALA A 189 -5.48 -15.65 9.13
C ALA A 189 -5.22 -16.38 7.80
N ALA A 190 -6.12 -16.24 6.82
CA ALA A 190 -5.93 -16.79 5.48
C ALA A 190 -4.74 -16.14 4.75
N ALA A 191 -4.56 -14.82 4.89
CA ALA A 191 -3.40 -14.12 4.33
C ALA A 191 -2.09 -14.59 4.98
N GLN A 192 -2.06 -14.79 6.30
CA GLN A 192 -0.92 -15.35 7.01
C GLN A 192 -0.63 -16.79 6.54
N ALA A 193 -1.64 -17.63 6.39
CA ALA A 193 -1.49 -19.00 5.88
C ALA A 193 -0.96 -19.03 4.44
N ALA A 194 -1.33 -18.04 3.61
CA ALA A 194 -0.76 -17.84 2.29
C ALA A 194 0.68 -17.29 2.31
N GLY A 195 1.24 -16.98 3.49
CA GLY A 195 2.61 -16.49 3.67
C GLY A 195 2.78 -14.99 3.43
N TYR A 196 1.75 -14.17 3.63
CA TYR A 196 1.92 -12.71 3.71
C TYR A 196 2.39 -12.29 5.10
N THR A 197 3.28 -11.30 5.17
CA THR A 197 3.87 -10.81 6.41
C THR A 197 3.28 -9.48 6.87
N LEU A 198 2.74 -8.67 5.95
CA LEU A 198 1.93 -7.49 6.22
C LEU A 198 0.63 -7.51 5.42
N GLY A 199 -0.43 -6.99 6.04
CA GLY A 199 -1.74 -6.78 5.43
C GLY A 199 -2.12 -5.30 5.55
N LEU A 200 -2.36 -4.61 4.44
CA LEU A 200 -2.62 -3.18 4.37
C LEU A 200 -4.12 -2.90 4.30
N THR A 201 -4.66 -2.06 5.19
CA THR A 201 -6.11 -1.84 5.37
C THR A 201 -6.53 -0.43 4.93
N GLU A 202 -7.82 -0.07 5.04
CA GLU A 202 -8.26 1.35 4.89
C GLU A 202 -8.57 2.01 6.25
N ASP A 203 -8.27 1.33 7.35
CA ASP A 203 -8.45 1.86 8.70
C ASP A 203 -7.30 2.81 9.02
N PHE A 204 -7.58 4.02 9.49
CA PHE A 204 -6.55 5.03 9.66
C PHE A 204 -5.86 4.98 11.03
N GLY A 205 -4.60 5.37 11.04
CA GLY A 205 -3.79 5.44 12.24
C GLY A 205 -2.31 5.20 11.96
N TRP A 206 -1.54 5.17 13.04
CA TRP A 206 -0.10 4.93 12.99
C TRP A 206 0.17 3.44 12.75
N ALA A 207 1.14 3.11 11.91
CA ALA A 207 1.41 1.72 11.51
C ALA A 207 1.71 0.81 12.72
N GLU A 208 2.49 1.31 13.67
CA GLU A 208 2.85 0.65 14.92
C GLU A 208 1.69 0.55 15.93
N ARG A 209 0.59 1.28 15.73
CA ARG A 209 -0.62 1.17 16.56
C ARG A 209 -1.62 0.15 16.01
N SER A 210 -1.33 -0.44 14.86
CA SER A 210 -2.14 -1.52 14.27
C SER A 210 -2.39 -2.65 15.27
N PRO A 211 -3.55 -3.34 15.21
CA PRO A 211 -3.83 -4.47 16.09
C PRO A 211 -2.78 -5.58 15.93
N HIS A 212 -2.37 -5.85 14.70
CA HIS A 212 -1.35 -6.83 14.33
C HIS A 212 -0.75 -6.46 12.96
N ARG A 213 0.33 -7.14 12.56
CA ARG A 213 1.04 -6.90 11.29
C ARG A 213 0.19 -7.18 10.05
N LEU A 214 -0.83 -8.04 10.14
CA LEU A 214 -1.77 -8.29 9.03
C LEU A 214 -2.98 -7.33 8.99
N GLY A 215 -2.87 -6.17 9.65
CA GLY A 215 -3.91 -5.15 9.75
C GLY A 215 -3.32 -3.75 9.88
N ILE A 216 -2.35 -3.41 9.03
CA ILE A 216 -1.62 -2.14 9.01
C ILE A 216 -2.55 -1.00 8.65
N LEU A 217 -2.64 -0.04 9.56
CA LEU A 217 -3.44 1.17 9.42
C LEU A 217 -2.87 2.12 8.35
N ARG A 218 -3.75 2.72 7.53
CA ARG A 218 -3.40 3.66 6.45
C ARG A 218 -4.37 4.84 6.36
N TYR A 219 -3.86 5.99 5.94
CA TYR A 219 -4.64 7.19 5.66
C TYR A 219 -4.96 7.28 4.17
N SER A 220 -6.24 7.13 3.81
CA SER A 220 -6.72 7.44 2.46
C SER A 220 -6.67 8.95 2.21
N THR A 221 -5.84 9.39 1.26
CA THR A 221 -5.57 10.82 1.05
C THR A 221 -6.81 11.59 0.61
N HIS A 222 -7.67 10.99 -0.21
CA HIS A 222 -8.91 11.62 -0.66
C HIS A 222 -9.97 11.81 0.47
N ARG A 223 -9.82 11.14 1.63
CA ARG A 223 -10.72 11.30 2.80
C ARG A 223 -10.07 12.01 3.98
N ARG A 224 -8.78 11.75 4.22
CA ARG A 224 -8.09 12.02 5.49
C ARG A 224 -6.79 12.81 5.31
N TRP A 225 -6.60 13.51 4.19
CA TRP A 225 -5.37 14.26 3.92
C TRP A 225 -5.03 15.28 5.03
N ALA A 226 -6.01 16.09 5.45
CA ALA A 226 -5.81 17.10 6.48
C ALA A 226 -5.41 16.49 7.83
N GLU A 227 -6.08 15.39 8.23
CA GLU A 227 -5.77 14.65 9.45
C GLU A 227 -4.37 14.01 9.41
N ALA A 228 -3.99 13.44 8.26
CA ALA A 228 -2.65 12.88 8.07
C ALA A 228 -1.57 13.96 8.20
N LEU A 229 -1.77 15.11 7.55
CA LEU A 229 -0.81 16.22 7.62
C LEU A 229 -0.74 16.83 9.03
N GLN A 230 -1.87 16.93 9.73
CA GLN A 230 -1.90 17.36 11.12
C GLN A 230 -1.13 16.37 12.02
N ALA A 231 -1.33 15.07 11.86
CA ALA A 231 -0.62 14.05 12.62
C ALA A 231 0.91 14.10 12.42
N LEU A 232 1.37 14.51 11.23
CA LEU A 232 2.80 14.67 10.91
C LEU A 232 3.40 15.99 11.44
N THR A 233 2.59 17.02 11.67
CA THR A 233 3.06 18.37 12.03
C THR A 233 2.91 18.71 13.51
N THR A 234 1.99 18.06 14.23
CA THR A 234 1.67 18.37 15.64
C THR A 234 2.64 17.76 16.67
N ARG A 235 3.82 17.31 16.24
CA ARG A 235 4.83 16.67 17.10
C ARG A 235 6.25 17.05 16.71
#